data_AF-A0A7L2YBM4-F1
#
_entry.id   AF-A0A7L2YBM4-F1
#
_cell.length_a   1.000
_cell.length_b   1.000
_cell.length_c   1.000
_cell.angle_alpha   90.00
_cell.angle_beta   90.00
_cell.angle_gamma   90.00
#
_symmetry.space_group_name_H-M   'P 1'
#
loop_
_entity.id
_entity.type
_entity.pdbx_description
1 polymer ?
#
loop_
_entity_poly.entity_id
_entity_poly.type
_entity_poly.pdbx_seq_one_letter_code
_entity_poly.pdbx_strand_id
1 'polypeptide(L)'
;EAVIANGTIAFENWLVPGSSVYRQFWVFHVQNPSEVLDQGARPKLEQRGPYTYRIKAVQKERLICGKYIFFLSKEAMETDHLVSLCGIQLAAPAVYTNTFIQLLLNTWIKSSKSQMLQNRTVKELLWGYEDPFLRKVPFPLDPVVGVFYPYNETFDGLYNVYTGTKDIKKTAIIESYKNKRNLSYWEGHCDLVNGTDGASFPPFVKKSQVLRFFSSDICR
;
A
#
# COMPACT_ATOMS: atom_id res chain seq x y z
N GLU A 1 -21.20 25.41 -1.59
CA GLU A 1 -20.04 25.08 -0.72
C GLU A 1 -19.56 23.63 -0.87
N ALA A 2 -20.45 22.62 -0.84
CA ALA A 2 -20.06 21.20 -0.89
C ALA A 2 -19.79 20.62 -2.29
N VAL A 3 -19.97 21.38 -3.38
CA VAL A 3 -19.70 20.94 -4.76
C VAL A 3 -18.20 21.03 -5.02
N ILE A 4 -17.60 20.03 -5.68
CA ILE A 4 -16.18 20.05 -6.08
C ILE A 4 -16.04 20.88 -7.37
N ALA A 5 -15.97 22.20 -7.21
CA ALA A 5 -15.78 23.16 -8.30
C ALA A 5 -14.89 24.33 -7.87
N ASN A 6 -14.18 24.95 -8.82
CA ASN A 6 -13.32 26.12 -8.56
C ASN A 6 -14.05 27.19 -7.72
N GLY A 7 -13.38 27.70 -6.69
CA GLY A 7 -13.91 28.73 -5.78
C GLY A 7 -14.81 28.20 -4.66
N THR A 8 -14.93 26.88 -4.51
CA THR A 8 -15.65 26.28 -3.37
C THR A 8 -14.68 25.76 -2.32
N ILE A 9 -15.11 25.78 -1.06
CA ILE A 9 -14.37 25.23 0.09
C ILE A 9 -14.09 23.73 -0.10
N ALA A 10 -15.05 22.99 -0.69
CA ALA A 10 -14.87 21.56 -0.97
C ALA A 10 -13.75 21.32 -1.98
N PHE A 11 -13.64 22.13 -3.03
CA PHE A 11 -12.58 21.99 -4.03
C PHE A 11 -11.20 22.34 -3.47
N GLU A 12 -11.08 23.39 -2.66
CA GLU A 12 -9.81 23.77 -2.04
C GLU A 12 -9.27 22.66 -1.13
N ASN A 13 -10.15 22.10 -0.27
CA ASN A 13 -9.81 20.97 0.60
C ASN A 13 -9.58 19.66 -0.16
N TRP A 14 -10.23 19.48 -1.31
CA TRP A 14 -10.03 18.29 -2.15
C TRP A 14 -8.67 18.32 -2.86
N LEU A 15 -8.23 19.49 -3.36
CA LEU A 15 -6.92 19.66 -3.99
C LEU A 15 -5.77 19.47 -3.00
N VAL A 16 -5.84 20.16 -1.86
CA VAL A 16 -4.84 20.11 -0.80
C VAL A 16 -5.56 20.06 0.54
N PRO A 17 -5.68 18.87 1.16
CA PRO A 17 -6.32 18.75 2.46
C PRO A 17 -5.62 19.63 3.50
N GLY A 18 -6.38 20.46 4.21
CA GLY A 18 -5.84 21.31 5.27
C GLY A 18 -5.37 20.52 6.50
N SER A 19 -5.82 19.28 6.66
CA SER A 19 -5.45 18.39 7.76
C SER A 19 -4.17 17.63 7.47
N SER A 20 -3.30 17.50 8.46
CA SER A 20 -2.09 16.66 8.35
C SER A 20 -2.43 15.21 8.60
N VAL A 21 -2.07 14.33 7.67
CA VAL A 21 -2.29 12.88 7.79
C VAL A 21 -1.00 12.22 8.28
N TYR A 22 -1.14 11.39 9.30
CA TYR A 22 -0.06 10.61 9.89
C TYR A 22 -0.31 9.12 9.71
N ARG A 23 0.75 8.39 9.38
CA ARG A 23 0.75 6.92 9.32
C ARG A 23 1.80 6.41 10.30
N GLN A 24 1.34 5.59 11.25
CA GLN A 24 2.17 4.99 12.27
C GLN A 24 2.28 3.51 12.00
N PHE A 25 3.51 3.00 12.02
CA PHE A 25 3.78 1.59 11.82
C PHE A 25 4.26 0.94 13.11
N TRP A 26 3.77 -0.29 13.32
CA TRP A 26 4.29 -1.19 14.32
C TRP A 26 4.76 -2.46 13.62
N VAL A 27 5.98 -2.88 13.92
CA VAL A 27 6.60 -4.06 13.31
C VAL A 27 6.72 -5.15 14.37
N PHE A 28 6.47 -6.39 13.97
CA PHE A 28 6.65 -7.55 14.84
C PHE A 28 8.07 -8.08 14.73
N HIS A 29 8.85 -7.92 15.81
CA HIS A 29 10.17 -8.49 15.97
C HIS A 29 10.09 -9.95 16.42
N VAL A 30 10.76 -10.86 15.69
CA VAL A 30 10.85 -12.27 16.08
C VAL A 30 11.96 -12.46 17.12
N GLN A 31 11.59 -12.88 18.33
CA GLN A 31 12.53 -13.03 19.45
C GLN A 31 13.29 -14.37 19.43
N ASN A 32 12.72 -15.43 18.83
CA ASN A 32 13.30 -16.78 18.80
C ASN A 32 13.56 -17.29 17.37
N PRO A 33 14.34 -16.59 16.53
CA PRO A 33 14.50 -16.93 15.12
C PRO A 33 15.11 -18.33 14.89
N SER A 34 16.10 -18.74 15.68
CA SER A 34 16.73 -20.06 15.53
C SER A 34 15.76 -21.20 15.88
N GLU A 35 14.95 -21.05 16.94
CA GLU A 35 13.93 -22.06 17.29
C GLU A 35 12.90 -22.23 16.17
N VAL A 36 12.51 -21.11 15.53
CA VAL A 36 11.55 -21.14 14.41
C VAL A 36 12.17 -21.82 13.19
N LEU A 37 13.40 -21.49 12.83
CA LEU A 37 14.06 -22.00 11.63
C LEU A 37 14.52 -23.45 11.76
N ASP A 38 15.09 -23.83 12.90
CA ASP A 38 15.75 -25.12 13.07
C ASP A 38 14.79 -26.19 13.63
N GLN A 39 13.79 -25.80 14.43
CA GLN A 39 12.91 -26.71 15.17
C GLN A 39 11.44 -26.58 14.76
N GLY A 40 11.08 -25.61 13.93
CA GLY A 40 9.68 -25.33 13.58
C GLY A 40 8.86 -24.82 14.77
N ALA A 41 9.51 -24.22 15.78
CA ALA A 41 8.83 -23.70 16.95
C ALA A 41 7.90 -22.51 16.60
N ARG A 42 6.92 -22.25 17.47
CA ARG A 42 6.04 -21.08 17.31
C ARG A 42 6.84 -19.77 17.49
N PRO A 43 6.71 -18.80 16.58
CA PRO A 43 7.41 -17.52 16.72
C PRO A 43 6.87 -16.73 17.92
N LYS A 44 7.78 -16.24 18.77
CA LYS A 44 7.54 -15.28 19.84
C LYS A 44 7.74 -13.88 19.25
N LEU A 45 6.68 -13.09 19.22
CA LEU A 45 6.65 -11.78 18.56
C LEU A 45 6.61 -10.65 19.59
N GLU A 46 7.42 -9.63 19.38
CA GLU A 46 7.43 -8.39 20.14
C GLU A 46 7.08 -7.22 19.20
N GLN A 47 6.03 -6.48 19.53
CA GLN A 47 5.63 -5.33 18.72
C GLN A 47 6.53 -4.12 19.05
N ARG A 48 7.15 -3.51 18.03
CA ARG A 48 7.98 -2.29 18.18
C ARG A 48 7.44 -1.16 17.31
N GLY A 49 7.40 0.04 17.88
CA GLY A 49 6.82 1.25 17.27
C GLY A 49 6.26 2.21 18.33
N PRO A 50 5.59 3.31 17.93
CA PRO A 50 5.26 3.66 16.54
C PRO A 50 6.42 4.29 15.77
N TYR A 51 6.61 3.84 14.53
CA TYR A 51 7.40 4.58 13.53
C TYR A 51 6.44 5.50 12.77
N THR A 52 6.54 6.82 13.04
CA THR A 52 5.56 7.81 12.59
C THR A 52 6.04 8.57 11.35
N TYR A 53 5.18 8.61 10.34
CA TYR A 53 5.39 9.36 9.10
C TYR A 53 4.24 10.30 8.83
N ARG A 54 4.58 11.50 8.36
CA ARG A 54 3.62 12.44 7.82
C ARG A 54 3.46 12.18 6.33
N ILE A 55 2.23 11.93 5.91
CA ILE A 55 1.87 11.73 4.50
C ILE A 55 1.40 13.08 3.94
N LYS A 56 1.98 13.47 2.81
CA LYS A 56 1.49 14.58 1.98
C LYS A 56 1.01 14.00 0.66
N ALA A 57 -0.30 13.96 0.49
CA ALA A 57 -0.91 13.66 -0.79
C ALA A 57 -1.12 14.99 -1.54
N VAL A 58 -0.54 15.11 -2.73
CA VAL A 58 -0.72 16.28 -3.60
C VAL A 58 -1.41 15.84 -4.87
N GLN A 59 -2.50 16.52 -5.22
CA GLN A 59 -3.19 16.26 -6.47
C GLN A 59 -2.55 17.05 -7.62
N LYS A 60 -2.02 16.36 -8.64
CA LYS A 60 -1.21 17.02 -9.70
C LYS A 60 -2.03 17.63 -10.84
N GLU A 61 -3.25 17.17 -11.08
CA GLU A 61 -4.06 17.61 -12.22
C GLU A 61 -5.31 18.36 -11.74
N ARG A 62 -5.48 19.60 -12.23
CA ARG A 62 -6.65 20.49 -11.99
C ARG A 62 -7.92 20.06 -12.72
N LEU A 63 -7.87 18.92 -13.42
CA LEU A 63 -9.02 18.37 -14.13
C LEU A 63 -9.78 17.43 -13.21
N ILE A 64 -11.05 17.17 -13.52
CA ILE A 64 -11.98 16.31 -12.76
C ILE A 64 -11.44 14.87 -12.59
N CYS A 65 -10.38 14.51 -13.31
CA CYS A 65 -9.59 13.30 -13.16
C CYS A 65 -8.41 13.54 -12.20
N GLY A 66 -8.49 12.97 -11.00
CA GLY A 66 -7.46 13.10 -9.98
C GLY A 66 -6.31 12.08 -10.13
N LYS A 67 -5.07 12.56 -10.01
CA LYS A 67 -3.89 11.75 -9.67
C LYS A 67 -3.37 12.19 -8.31
N TYR A 68 -3.27 11.28 -7.35
CA TYR A 68 -2.63 11.56 -6.06
C TYR A 68 -1.15 11.21 -6.16
N ILE A 69 -0.28 12.16 -5.81
CA ILE A 69 1.14 11.91 -5.56
C ILE A 69 1.36 11.82 -4.07
N PHE A 70 1.97 10.73 -3.62
CA PHE A 70 2.32 10.58 -2.22
C PHE A 70 3.77 10.98 -1.96
N PHE A 71 3.93 11.86 -0.98
CA PHE A 71 5.21 12.21 -0.40
C PHE A 71 5.20 11.83 1.08
N LEU A 72 6.22 11.08 1.48
CA LEU A 72 6.41 10.68 2.85
C LEU A 72 7.50 11.53 3.50
N SER A 73 7.18 12.21 4.60
CA SER A 73 8.16 12.86 5.47
C SER A 73 8.23 12.12 6.79
N LYS A 74 9.40 11.59 7.13
CA LYS A 74 9.66 10.99 8.44
C LYS A 74 9.71 12.08 9.53
N GLU A 75 9.25 11.74 10.72
CA GLU A 75 9.39 12.62 11.90
C GLU A 75 10.44 12.11 12.90
N ALA A 76 10.77 10.82 12.88
CA ALA A 76 11.73 10.19 13.80
C ALA A 76 12.82 9.38 13.07
N MET A 77 13.83 8.93 13.82
CA MET A 77 14.94 8.12 13.30
C MET A 77 14.58 6.63 13.30
N GLU A 78 14.87 5.92 12.21
CA GLU A 78 14.52 4.50 12.00
C GLU A 78 15.79 3.66 11.84
N THR A 79 16.62 3.62 12.88
CA THR A 79 17.83 2.78 12.90
C THR A 79 17.60 1.43 13.58
N ASP A 80 16.37 1.17 14.05
CA ASP A 80 16.04 -0.07 14.72
C ASP A 80 16.17 -1.25 13.76
N HIS A 81 17.05 -2.17 14.13
CA HIS A 81 17.21 -3.46 13.49
C HIS A 81 16.25 -4.47 14.10
N LEU A 82 15.52 -5.17 13.23
CA LEU A 82 14.48 -6.11 13.59
C LEU A 82 14.64 -7.38 12.77
N VAL A 83 14.53 -8.52 13.44
CA VAL A 83 14.32 -9.80 12.76
C VAL A 83 12.86 -9.92 12.34
N SER A 84 12.63 -9.99 11.04
CA SER A 84 11.30 -10.13 10.44
C SER A 84 11.29 -11.18 9.34
N LEU A 85 10.09 -11.64 8.97
CA LEU A 85 9.89 -12.57 7.89
C LEU A 85 10.15 -11.90 6.54
N CYS A 86 10.97 -12.52 5.70
CA CYS A 86 11.13 -12.08 4.33
C CYS A 86 10.10 -12.77 3.43
N GLY A 87 9.12 -11.99 2.97
CA GLY A 87 7.98 -12.51 2.20
C GLY A 87 8.37 -13.14 0.86
N ILE A 88 9.50 -12.76 0.27
CA ILE A 88 9.87 -13.18 -1.09
C ILE A 88 10.42 -14.59 -1.15
N GLN A 89 11.20 -15.02 -0.16
CA GLN A 89 11.66 -16.40 -0.09
C GLN A 89 10.49 -17.39 0.10
N LEU A 90 9.35 -16.91 0.64
CA LEU A 90 8.11 -17.68 0.73
C LEU A 90 7.27 -17.58 -0.55
N ALA A 91 7.14 -16.39 -1.12
CA ALA A 91 6.26 -16.14 -2.25
C ALA A 91 6.81 -16.73 -3.57
N ALA A 92 8.12 -16.66 -3.82
CA ALA A 92 8.68 -17.11 -5.09
C ALA A 92 8.40 -18.61 -5.37
N PRO A 93 8.61 -19.55 -4.41
CA PRO A 93 8.19 -20.94 -4.61
C PRO A 93 6.67 -21.12 -4.77
N ALA A 94 5.84 -20.29 -4.13
CA ALA A 94 4.39 -20.40 -4.26
C ALA A 94 3.89 -19.94 -5.64
N VAL A 95 4.53 -18.91 -6.22
CA VAL A 95 4.18 -18.36 -7.53
C VAL A 95 4.72 -19.22 -8.67
N TYR A 96 5.98 -19.65 -8.56
CA TYR A 96 6.64 -20.42 -9.61
C TYR A 96 6.58 -21.92 -9.34
N THR A 97 5.44 -22.54 -9.60
CA THR A 97 5.20 -23.98 -9.30
C THR A 97 5.91 -24.96 -10.24
N ASN A 98 6.49 -24.48 -11.34
CA ASN A 98 7.23 -25.33 -12.29
C ASN A 98 8.48 -25.96 -11.63
N THR A 99 8.59 -27.28 -11.68
CA THR A 99 9.65 -28.06 -11.02
C THR A 99 11.07 -27.65 -11.42
N PHE A 100 11.30 -27.31 -12.69
CA PHE A 100 12.61 -26.86 -13.15
C PHE A 100 12.97 -25.48 -12.59
N ILE A 101 12.00 -24.56 -12.57
CA ILE A 101 12.18 -23.23 -11.97
C ILE A 101 12.42 -23.36 -10.46
N GLN A 102 11.70 -24.24 -9.76
CA GLN A 102 11.91 -24.53 -8.34
C GLN A 102 13.34 -25.01 -8.03
N LEU A 103 13.91 -25.87 -8.87
CA LEU A 103 15.28 -26.34 -8.72
C LEU A 103 16.30 -25.19 -8.83
N LEU A 104 16.10 -24.30 -9.83
CA LEU A 104 16.92 -23.11 -10.01
C LEU A 104 16.77 -22.12 -8.83
N LEU A 105 15.54 -21.86 -8.40
CA LEU A 105 15.24 -20.99 -7.25
C LEU A 105 15.93 -21.48 -5.98
N ASN A 106 15.82 -22.77 -5.67
CA ASN A 106 16.48 -23.36 -4.49
C ASN A 106 18.00 -23.19 -4.54
N THR A 107 18.60 -23.35 -5.74
CA THR A 107 20.04 -23.16 -5.95
C THR A 107 20.43 -21.70 -5.71
N TRP A 108 19.67 -20.75 -6.23
CA TRP A 108 19.95 -19.32 -6.06
C TRP A 108 19.73 -18.84 -4.62
N ILE A 109 18.69 -19.31 -3.93
CA ILE A 109 18.43 -19.02 -2.52
C ILE A 109 19.59 -19.51 -1.64
N LYS A 110 20.05 -20.76 -1.86
CA LYS A 110 21.21 -21.29 -1.13
C LYS A 110 22.48 -20.49 -1.43
N SER A 111 22.69 -20.12 -2.69
CA SER A 111 23.85 -19.33 -3.12
C SER A 111 23.84 -17.90 -2.54
N SER A 112 22.68 -17.27 -2.36
CA SER A 112 22.58 -15.92 -1.81
C SER A 112 22.80 -15.86 -0.30
N LYS A 113 22.82 -17.02 0.39
CA LYS A 113 22.78 -17.11 1.86
C LYS A 113 21.58 -16.35 2.45
N SER A 114 20.50 -16.20 1.68
CA SER A 114 19.28 -15.55 2.16
C SER A 114 18.57 -16.47 3.14
N GLN A 115 18.18 -15.91 4.28
CA GLN A 115 17.39 -16.61 5.29
C GLN A 115 15.92 -16.20 5.20
N MET A 116 15.02 -17.07 5.63
CA MET A 116 13.58 -16.80 5.71
C MET A 116 13.28 -15.70 6.74
N LEU A 117 13.99 -15.70 7.87
CA LEU A 117 13.99 -14.61 8.84
C LEU A 117 15.23 -13.75 8.61
N GLN A 118 15.05 -12.46 8.37
CA GLN A 118 16.13 -11.54 8.06
C GLN A 118 16.20 -10.43 9.10
N ASN A 119 17.42 -10.05 9.48
CA ASN A 119 17.67 -8.89 10.30
C ASN A 119 17.82 -7.65 9.41
N ARG A 120 16.84 -6.75 9.45
CA ARG A 120 16.78 -5.54 8.61
C ARG A 120 16.33 -4.34 9.42
N THR A 121 16.65 -3.15 8.93
CA THR A 121 16.11 -1.91 9.50
C THR A 121 14.64 -1.74 9.14
N VAL A 122 13.90 -1.00 9.96
CA VAL A 122 12.51 -0.60 9.65
C VAL A 122 12.41 0.08 8.29
N LYS A 123 13.39 0.94 7.97
CA LYS A 123 13.45 1.65 6.69
C LYS A 123 13.52 0.68 5.51
N GLU A 124 14.39 -0.32 5.58
CA GLU A 124 14.52 -1.35 4.55
C GLU A 124 13.22 -2.15 4.41
N LEU A 125 12.62 -2.59 5.52
CA LEU A 125 11.39 -3.38 5.52
C LEU A 125 10.20 -2.63 4.89
N LEU A 126 10.03 -1.36 5.24
CA LEU A 126 8.90 -0.56 4.76
C LEU A 126 9.12 -0.06 3.33
N TRP A 127 10.30 0.49 3.02
CA TRP A 127 10.49 1.31 1.82
C TRP A 127 11.34 0.67 0.74
N GLY A 128 12.01 -0.44 1.01
CA GLY A 128 12.82 -1.11 0.00
C GLY A 128 14.25 -1.41 0.46
N TYR A 129 14.71 -2.61 0.12
CA TYR A 129 16.13 -2.96 0.04
C TYR A 129 16.37 -3.89 -1.14
N GLU A 130 17.60 -3.91 -1.68
CA GLU A 130 17.97 -4.89 -2.71
C GLU A 130 18.10 -6.29 -2.10
N ASP A 131 17.25 -7.23 -2.53
CA ASP A 131 17.30 -8.60 -2.06
C ASP A 131 18.46 -9.38 -2.72
N PRO A 132 19.39 -9.98 -1.93
CA PRO A 132 20.54 -10.69 -2.46
C PRO A 132 20.20 -11.91 -3.32
N PHE A 133 19.02 -12.50 -3.13
CA PHE A 133 18.53 -13.62 -3.94
C PHE A 133 17.97 -13.10 -5.27
N LEU A 134 17.10 -12.10 -5.27
CA LEU A 134 16.53 -11.53 -6.50
C LEU A 134 17.59 -10.97 -7.44
N ARG A 135 18.65 -10.34 -6.89
CA ARG A 135 19.78 -9.86 -7.70
C ARG A 135 20.49 -10.96 -8.50
N LYS A 136 20.41 -12.22 -8.07
CA LYS A 136 21.03 -13.36 -8.77
C LYS A 136 20.13 -13.99 -9.82
N VAL A 137 18.87 -13.58 -9.91
CA VAL A 137 17.91 -14.14 -10.87
C VAL A 137 18.20 -13.56 -12.26
N PRO A 138 18.44 -14.39 -13.29
CA PRO A 138 18.88 -13.95 -14.62
C PRO A 138 17.72 -13.47 -15.53
N PHE A 139 16.57 -13.13 -14.96
CA PHE A 139 15.38 -12.66 -15.69
C PHE A 139 15.11 -11.18 -15.34
N PRO A 140 14.46 -10.41 -16.23
CA PRO A 140 14.19 -8.99 -15.97
C PRO A 140 13.17 -8.84 -14.83
N LEU A 141 13.68 -8.58 -13.63
CA LEU A 141 12.89 -8.28 -12.43
C LEU A 141 13.54 -7.15 -11.64
N ASP A 142 12.73 -6.45 -10.85
CA ASP A 142 13.21 -5.46 -9.90
C ASP A 142 13.76 -6.19 -8.66
N PRO A 143 15.05 -6.03 -8.30
CA PRO A 143 15.62 -6.69 -7.14
C PRO A 143 15.22 -6.03 -5.81
N VAL A 144 14.53 -4.87 -5.83
CA VAL A 144 14.18 -4.11 -4.63
C VAL A 144 12.85 -4.60 -4.03
N VAL A 145 12.85 -4.75 -2.71
CA VAL A 145 11.74 -5.38 -1.98
C VAL A 145 11.40 -4.60 -0.73
N GLY A 146 10.13 -4.32 -0.50
CA GLY A 146 9.63 -3.61 0.67
C GLY A 146 8.11 -3.64 0.70
N VAL A 147 7.51 -3.49 1.89
CA VAL A 147 6.05 -3.58 2.08
C VAL A 147 5.31 -2.49 1.28
N PHE A 148 5.88 -1.29 1.24
CA PHE A 148 5.32 -0.14 0.53
C PHE A 148 6.18 0.26 -0.68
N TYR A 149 7.11 -0.58 -1.14
CA TYR A 149 7.96 -0.24 -2.27
C TYR A 149 7.23 -0.49 -3.61
N PRO A 150 7.30 0.44 -4.57
CA PRO A 150 7.69 1.84 -4.44
C PRO A 150 6.57 2.70 -3.80
N TYR A 151 6.94 3.76 -3.07
CA TYR A 151 5.97 4.68 -2.44
C TYR A 151 6.13 6.12 -2.88
N ASN A 152 7.28 6.72 -2.59
CA ASN A 152 7.52 8.12 -2.90
C ASN A 152 7.51 8.35 -4.41
N GLU A 153 6.90 9.46 -4.83
CA GLU A 153 6.80 9.87 -6.24
C GLU A 153 5.98 8.90 -7.11
N THR A 154 5.24 7.98 -6.48
CA THR A 154 4.25 7.14 -7.16
C THR A 154 2.89 7.82 -7.21
N PHE A 155 2.03 7.29 -8.07
CA PHE A 155 0.70 7.82 -8.31
C PHE A 155 -0.35 6.73 -8.12
N ASP A 156 -1.39 7.05 -7.36
CA ASP A 156 -2.60 6.23 -7.32
C ASP A 156 -3.73 6.88 -8.14
N GLY A 157 -4.34 6.08 -9.01
CA GLY A 157 -5.35 6.52 -9.97
C GLY A 157 -5.03 6.11 -11.41
N LEU A 158 -5.72 6.67 -12.41
CA LEU A 158 -6.63 7.82 -12.35
C LEU A 158 -7.94 7.58 -11.58
N TYR A 159 -8.37 8.55 -10.78
CA TYR A 159 -9.70 8.61 -10.19
C TYR A 159 -10.58 9.56 -10.98
N ASN A 160 -11.71 9.07 -11.49
CA ASN A 160 -12.78 9.92 -12.03
C ASN A 160 -13.90 10.00 -11.00
N VAL A 161 -14.23 11.20 -10.53
CA VAL A 161 -15.18 11.43 -9.43
C VAL A 161 -16.28 12.39 -9.84
N TYR A 162 -17.49 12.15 -9.32
CA TYR A 162 -18.60 13.06 -9.51
C TYR A 162 -18.40 14.34 -8.69
N THR A 163 -18.49 15.50 -9.35
CA THR A 163 -18.28 16.80 -8.70
C THR A 163 -19.46 17.29 -7.87
N GLY A 164 -20.65 16.76 -8.12
CA GLY A 164 -21.89 17.19 -7.46
C GLY A 164 -22.60 18.38 -8.10
N THR A 165 -22.13 18.90 -9.24
CA THR A 165 -22.73 20.06 -9.92
C THR A 165 -24.15 19.78 -10.42
N LYS A 166 -24.41 18.56 -10.91
CA LYS A 166 -25.74 18.11 -11.38
C LYS A 166 -26.59 17.51 -10.26
N ASP A 167 -25.97 16.74 -9.38
CA ASP A 167 -26.63 16.09 -8.26
C ASP A 167 -25.67 16.02 -7.07
N ILE A 168 -25.94 16.84 -6.05
CA ILE A 168 -25.11 16.93 -4.85
C ILE A 168 -25.06 15.60 -4.06
N LYS A 169 -26.04 14.71 -4.26
CA LYS A 169 -26.03 13.39 -3.60
C LYS A 169 -24.95 12.45 -4.16
N LYS A 170 -24.31 12.82 -5.27
CA LYS A 170 -23.23 12.06 -5.89
C LYS A 170 -21.85 12.65 -5.66
N THR A 171 -21.72 13.79 -4.99
CA THR A 171 -20.42 14.44 -4.82
C THR A 171 -19.37 13.50 -4.21
N ALA A 172 -18.15 13.53 -4.76
CA ALA A 172 -17.00 12.71 -4.38
C ALA A 172 -17.14 11.20 -4.62
N ILE A 173 -18.28 10.72 -5.12
CA ILE A 173 -18.42 9.30 -5.49
C ILE A 173 -17.54 9.02 -6.71
N ILE A 174 -16.78 7.93 -6.64
CA ILE A 174 -15.90 7.45 -7.70
C ILE A 174 -16.77 6.87 -8.82
N GLU A 175 -16.67 7.47 -10.00
CA GLU A 175 -17.28 6.95 -11.23
C GLU A 175 -16.44 5.83 -11.83
N SER A 176 -15.10 5.95 -11.78
CA SER A 176 -14.18 4.92 -12.24
C SER A 176 -12.79 5.10 -11.64
N TYR A 177 -12.13 3.98 -11.36
CA TYR A 177 -10.72 3.90 -10.98
C TYR A 177 -9.93 3.25 -12.12
N LYS A 178 -8.84 3.88 -12.58
CA LYS A 178 -8.05 3.44 -13.75
C LYS A 178 -8.92 3.16 -14.98
N ASN A 179 -9.90 4.04 -15.23
CA ASN A 179 -10.89 3.96 -16.31
C ASN A 179 -11.80 2.72 -16.26
N LYS A 180 -11.87 2.02 -15.12
CA LYS A 180 -12.75 0.87 -14.91
C LYS A 180 -13.67 1.09 -13.71
N ARG A 181 -14.85 0.48 -13.75
CA ARG A 181 -15.79 0.41 -12.61
C ARG A 181 -15.56 -0.82 -11.73
N ASN A 182 -14.75 -1.76 -12.24
CA ASN A 182 -14.45 -3.02 -11.61
C ASN A 182 -12.92 -3.23 -11.60
N LEU A 183 -12.40 -3.88 -10.56
CA LEU A 183 -10.96 -4.01 -10.36
C LEU A 183 -10.32 -5.13 -11.19
N SER A 184 -11.10 -6.11 -11.63
CA SER A 184 -10.63 -7.35 -12.27
C SER A 184 -9.80 -8.23 -11.31
N TYR A 185 -10.02 -8.12 -10.01
CA TYR A 185 -9.36 -8.93 -8.97
C TYR A 185 -10.30 -9.96 -8.35
N TRP A 186 -11.58 -9.64 -8.29
CA TRP A 186 -12.59 -10.44 -7.61
C TRP A 186 -13.70 -10.86 -8.57
N GLU A 187 -14.49 -11.84 -8.17
CA GLU A 187 -15.67 -12.27 -8.93
C GLU A 187 -16.94 -11.57 -8.45
N GLY A 188 -17.85 -11.30 -9.39
CA GLY A 188 -19.18 -10.75 -9.10
C GLY A 188 -19.14 -9.37 -8.44
N HIS A 189 -19.95 -9.19 -7.39
CA HIS A 189 -20.13 -7.89 -6.72
C HIS A 189 -18.92 -7.45 -5.89
N CYS A 190 -18.01 -8.36 -5.55
CA CYS A 190 -16.78 -8.06 -4.80
C CYS A 190 -15.80 -7.21 -5.61
N ASP A 191 -15.94 -7.17 -6.93
CA ASP A 191 -15.02 -6.49 -7.84
C ASP A 191 -15.39 -5.01 -8.07
N LEU A 192 -16.54 -4.57 -7.57
CA LEU A 192 -17.10 -3.25 -7.83
C LEU A 192 -16.39 -2.15 -7.04
N VAL A 193 -15.98 -1.09 -7.74
CA VAL A 193 -15.51 0.17 -7.13
C VAL A 193 -16.72 1.00 -6.71
N ASN A 194 -16.97 1.08 -5.40
CA ASN A 194 -18.18 1.72 -4.86
C ASN A 194 -17.88 2.82 -3.86
N GLY A 195 -18.64 3.91 -3.95
CA GLY A 195 -18.59 4.98 -2.96
C GLY A 195 -17.51 6.03 -3.24
N THR A 196 -17.01 6.68 -2.19
CA THR A 196 -15.97 7.72 -2.29
C THR A 196 -14.58 7.15 -2.01
N ASP A 197 -13.56 8.00 -1.91
CA ASP A 197 -12.20 7.66 -1.46
C ASP A 197 -12.06 7.61 0.08
N GLY A 198 -13.17 7.82 0.80
CA GLY A 198 -13.20 7.86 2.27
C GLY A 198 -12.77 9.21 2.88
N ALA A 199 -12.26 10.16 2.09
CA ALA A 199 -11.89 11.49 2.60
C ALA A 199 -13.13 12.39 2.81
N SER A 200 -14.15 12.22 1.97
CA SER A 200 -15.41 12.94 2.07
C SER A 200 -16.59 12.09 1.59
N PHE A 201 -17.81 12.52 1.94
CA PHE A 201 -19.06 11.87 1.56
C PHE A 201 -20.08 12.91 1.09
N PRO A 202 -21.10 12.50 0.29
CA PRO A 202 -22.21 13.38 -0.05
C PRO A 202 -22.86 14.01 1.20
N PRO A 203 -23.30 15.29 1.14
CA PRO A 203 -23.83 16.00 2.29
C PRO A 203 -25.18 15.43 2.76
N PHE A 204 -25.62 15.86 3.95
CA PHE A 204 -26.88 15.46 4.59
C PHE A 204 -26.95 13.96 4.94
N VAL A 205 -25.82 13.39 5.35
CA VAL A 205 -25.70 11.99 5.80
C VAL A 205 -26.69 11.71 6.94
N LYS A 206 -27.41 10.59 6.85
CA LYS A 206 -28.33 10.11 7.89
C LYS A 206 -27.66 9.05 8.76
N LYS A 207 -28.07 8.94 10.03
CA LYS A 207 -27.56 7.92 10.96
C LYS A 207 -27.81 6.48 10.48
N SER A 208 -28.88 6.26 9.71
CA SER A 208 -29.23 4.94 9.17
C SER A 208 -28.54 4.61 7.84
N GLN A 209 -27.73 5.52 7.30
CA GLN A 209 -27.14 5.38 5.98
C GLN A 209 -25.85 4.58 6.02
N VAL A 210 -25.73 3.58 5.16
CA VAL A 210 -24.47 2.87 4.91
C VAL A 210 -23.61 3.71 3.98
N LEU A 211 -22.44 4.12 4.47
CA LEU A 211 -21.43 4.83 3.69
C LEU A 211 -20.47 3.81 3.08
N ARG A 212 -20.36 3.81 1.75
CA ARG A 212 -19.39 3.00 1.01
C ARG A 212 -18.22 3.89 0.61
N PHE A 213 -17.04 3.31 0.64
CA PHE A 213 -15.82 3.91 0.09
C PHE A 213 -14.95 2.80 -0.47
N PHE A 214 -14.11 3.15 -1.43
CA PHE A 214 -13.11 2.29 -2.04
C PHE A 214 -11.73 2.64 -1.47
N SER A 215 -10.93 1.62 -1.16
CA SER A 215 -9.55 1.80 -0.72
C SER A 215 -8.61 0.97 -1.59
N SER A 216 -7.82 1.66 -2.41
CA SER A 216 -6.83 1.04 -3.30
C SER A 216 -5.78 0.23 -2.55
N ASP A 217 -5.38 0.67 -1.35
CA ASP A 217 -4.41 -0.01 -0.48
C ASP A 217 -4.82 -1.45 -0.12
N ILE A 218 -6.13 -1.75 -0.06
CA ILE A 218 -6.66 -3.10 0.23
C ILE A 218 -7.37 -3.74 -0.98
N CYS A 219 -7.29 -3.11 -2.15
CA CYS A 219 -7.84 -3.59 -3.41
C CYS A 219 -9.35 -3.92 -3.38
N ARG A 220 -10.18 -3.15 -2.66
CA ARG A 220 -11.65 -3.34 -2.59
C ARG A 220 -12.42 -2.15 -2.03
#